data_AF-A0A6A4CDH8-F1
#
_entry.id   AF-A0A6A4CDH8-F1
#
_cell.length_a   1.000
_cell.length_b   1.000
_cell.length_c   1.000
_cell.angle_alpha   90.00
_cell.angle_beta   90.00
_cell.angle_gamma   90.00
#
_symmetry.space_group_name_H-M   'P 1'
#
loop_
_entity.id
_entity.type
_entity.pdbx_description
1 polymer ?
#
loop_
_entity_poly.entity_id
_entity_poly.type
_entity_poly.pdbx_seq_one_letter_code
_entity_poly.pdbx_strand_id
1 'polypeptide(L)' 'MISLNLARRLQLTLSSHRQIKVSGLGGVPTYISSSTQVKVTLGHRVVYVLDLWVTNIGEDEYGGGEDYYYKSYS' A
#
# COMPACT_ATOMS: atom_id res chain seq x y z
N MET A 1 -0.64 0.79 6.70
CA MET A 1 -0.75 -0.01 5.47
C MET A 1 -1.60 -1.23 5.75
N ILE A 2 -2.28 -1.76 4.74
CA ILE A 2 -3.10 -2.99 4.82
C ILE A 2 -2.63 -3.99 3.75
N SER A 3 -2.74 -5.29 4.02
CA SER A 3 -2.36 -6.29 3.02
C SER A 3 -3.41 -6.39 1.91
N LEU A 4 -2.96 -6.68 0.68
CA LEU A 4 -3.84 -6.92 -0.46
C LEU A 4 -4.83 -8.07 -0.20
N ASN A 5 -4.37 -9.15 0.44
CA ASN A 5 -5.23 -10.28 0.82
C ASN A 5 -6.33 -9.85 1.79
N LEU A 6 -6.01 -9.05 2.80
CA LEU A 6 -7.02 -8.54 3.74
C LEU A 6 -8.00 -7.59 3.04
N ALA A 7 -7.51 -6.70 2.17
CA ALA A 7 -8.37 -5.82 1.38
C ALA A 7 -9.35 -6.59 0.49
N ARG A 8 -8.89 -7.68 -0.14
CA ARG A 8 -9.76 -8.58 -0.94
C ARG A 8 -10.80 -9.30 -0.09
N ARG A 9 -10.40 -9.83 1.06
CA ARG A 9 -11.32 -10.52 2.00
C ARG A 9 -12.41 -9.60 2.52
N LEU A 10 -12.06 -8.34 2.77
CA LEU A 10 -13.00 -7.29 3.19
C LEU A 10 -13.74 -6.63 2.02
N GLN A 11 -13.48 -7.07 0.78
CA GLN A 11 -14.09 -6.54 -0.45
C GLN A 11 -13.95 -5.01 -0.56
N LEU A 12 -12.80 -4.48 -0.17
CA LEU A 12 -12.54 -3.05 -0.23
C LEU A 12 -12.35 -2.59 -1.68
N THR A 13 -12.94 -1.44 -2.01
CA THR A 13 -12.68 -0.78 -3.28
C THR A 13 -11.28 -0.18 -3.27
N LEU A 14 -10.47 -0.58 -4.23
CA LEU A 14 -9.11 -0.06 -4.42
C LEU A 14 -9.11 1.07 -5.44
N SER A 15 -8.33 2.10 -5.14
CA SER A 15 -8.01 3.19 -6.05
C SER A 15 -6.56 3.04 -6.50
N SER A 16 -6.33 3.16 -7.81
CA SER A 16 -5.00 3.14 -8.40
C SER A 16 -4.46 4.57 -8.52
N HIS A 17 -3.18 4.74 -8.18
CA HIS A 17 -2.46 6.00 -8.20
C HIS A 17 -1.13 5.84 -8.93
N ARG A 18 -0.45 6.97 -9.16
CA ARG A 18 0.95 6.94 -9.58
C ARG A 18 1.76 6.20 -8.51
N GLN A 19 2.66 5.34 -8.98
CA GLN A 19 3.54 4.55 -8.14
C GLN A 19 4.43 5.46 -7.26
N ILE A 20 4.44 5.20 -5.96
CA ILE A 20 5.23 5.92 -4.95
C ILE A 20 6.29 4.98 -4.40
N LYS A 21 7.53 5.47 -4.30
CA LYS A 21 8.65 4.75 -3.70
C LYS A 21 8.61 4.92 -2.17
N VAL A 22 8.63 3.82 -1.45
CA VAL A 22 8.67 3.78 0.01
C VAL A 22 9.83 2.92 0.49
N SER A 23 10.35 3.20 1.68
CA SER A 23 11.32 2.30 2.32
C SER A 23 10.58 1.06 2.81
N GLY A 24 10.87 -0.08 2.19
CA GLY A 24 10.37 -1.39 2.59
C GLY A 24 11.10 -1.94 3.82
N LEU A 25 10.66 -3.13 4.24
CA LEU A 25 11.31 -3.84 5.34
C LEU A 25 12.75 -4.20 4.95
N GLY A 26 13.71 -3.95 5.84
CA GLY A 26 15.13 -4.18 5.56
C GLY A 26 15.81 -3.11 4.69
N GLY A 27 15.14 -1.98 4.42
CA GLY A 27 15.71 -0.86 3.67
C GLY A 27 15.67 -1.01 2.15
N VAL A 28 15.09 -2.11 1.64
CA VAL A 28 14.83 -2.30 0.22
C VAL A 28 13.72 -1.34 -0.21
N PRO A 29 13.91 -0.52 -1.26
CA PRO A 29 12.83 0.33 -1.74
C PRO A 29 11.72 -0.50 -2.38
N THR A 30 10.51 -0.35 -1.86
CA THR A 30 9.31 -0.97 -2.41
C THR A 30 8.46 0.10 -3.07
N TYR A 31 7.72 -0.28 -4.10
CA TYR A 31 6.85 0.63 -4.80
C TYR A 31 5.38 0.28 -4.56
N ILE A 32 4.57 1.29 -4.24
CA ILE A 32 3.14 1.14 -3.98
C ILE A 32 2.32 2.02 -4.91
N SER A 33 1.20 1.52 -5.40
CA SER A 33 0.32 2.26 -6.33
C SER A 33 -1.16 2.19 -5.95
N SER A 34 -1.53 1.35 -4.97
CA SER A 34 -2.93 1.10 -4.63
C SER A 34 -3.26 1.62 -3.24
N SER A 35 -4.37 2.34 -3.10
CA SER A 35 -4.90 2.78 -1.82
C SER A 35 -6.38 2.41 -1.68
N THR A 36 -6.90 2.53 -0.47
CA THR A 36 -8.33 2.37 -0.20
C THR A 36 -8.74 3.30 0.93
N GLN A 37 -9.94 3.86 0.81
CA GLN A 37 -10.54 4.64 1.87
C GLN A 37 -11.45 3.75 2.70
N VAL A 38 -11.20 3.68 4.00
CA VAL A 38 -12.00 2.88 4.93
C VAL A 38 -12.68 3.77 5.96
N LYS A 39 -13.88 3.36 6.37
CA LYS A 39 -14.59 3.94 7.52
C LYS A 39 -14.44 2.98 8.70
N VAL A 40 -13.84 3.46 9.77
CA VAL A 40 -13.65 2.71 11.01
C VAL A 40 -14.53 3.32 12.09
N THR A 41 -15.44 2.52 12.63
CA THR A 41 -16.30 2.95 13.74
C THR A 41 -15.67 2.53 15.06
N LEU A 42 -15.42 3.49 15.96
CA LEU A 42 -14.94 3.27 17.32
C LEU A 42 -16.04 3.69 18.31
N GLY A 43 -16.63 2.70 18.98
CA GLY A 43 -17.75 2.93 19.91
C GLY A 43 -19.02 3.42 19.22
N HIS A 44 -19.86 4.18 19.95
CA HIS A 44 -21.22 4.49 19.51
C HIS A 44 -21.35 5.59 18.45
N ARG A 45 -20.34 6.45 18.25
CA ARG A 45 -20.47 7.64 17.38
C ARG A 45 -19.20 8.10 16.67
N VAL A 46 -18.06 7.46 16.89
CA VAL A 46 -16.82 7.94 16.28
C VAL A 46 -16.57 7.16 15.00
N VAL A 47 -16.74 7.81 13.85
CA VAL A 47 -16.38 7.26 12.54
C VAL A 47 -15.14 7.98 12.06
N TYR A 48 -14.05 7.24 11.89
CA TYR A 48 -12.83 7.70 11.25
C TYR A 48 -12.85 7.32 9.79
N VAL A 49 -12.51 8.27 8.93
CA VAL A 49 -12.23 8.00 7.51
C VAL A 49 -10.71 7.98 7.37
N LEU A 50 -10.17 6.84 6.92
CA LEU A 50 -8.72 6.64 6.78
C LEU A 50 -8.40 6.27 5.34
N ASP A 51 -7.42 6.93 4.75
CA ASP A 51 -6.82 6.53 3.47
C ASP A 51 -5.62 5.62 3.75
N LEU A 52 -5.74 4.36 3.36
CA LEU A 52 -4.76 3.32 3.64
C LEU A 52 -4.09 2.86 2.35
N TRP A 53 -2.76 2.86 2.34
CA TRP A 53 -1.99 2.18 1.30
C TRP A 53 -2.12 0.66 1.41
N VAL A 54 -2.33 0.02 0.26
CA VAL A 54 -2.43 -1.43 0.11
C VAL A 54 -1.15 -1.96 -0.50
N THR A 55 -0.55 -2.97 0.12
CA THR A 55 0.66 -3.63 -0.37
C THR A 55 0.60 -5.14 -0.11
N ASN A 56 1.42 -5.92 -0.82
CA ASN A 56 1.50 -7.36 -0.58
C ASN A 56 2.50 -7.65 0.55
N ILE A 57 2.04 -7.58 1.80
CA ILE A 57 2.87 -7.87 2.97
C ILE A 57 3.03 -9.39 3.09
N GLY A 58 4.24 -9.90 2.85
CA GLY A 58 4.60 -11.32 3.02
C GLY A 58 4.93 -12.09 1.74
N GLU A 59 4.98 -11.43 0.58
CA GLU A 59 5.70 -11.97 -0.58
C GLU A 59 7.11 -11.42 -0.53
N ASP A 60 8.05 -12.26 -0.10
CA ASP A 60 9.47 -11.96 -0.16
C ASP A 60 9.81 -11.69 -1.64
N GLU A 61 10.16 -10.44 -1.95
CA GLU A 61 10.72 -10.02 -3.24
C GLU A 61 12.07 -10.74 -3.45
N TYR A 62 12.03 -11.99 -3.92
CA TYR A 62 13.15 -12.57 -4.65
C TYR A 62 13.09 -11.99 -6.08
N GLY A 63 14.03 -11.08 -6.34
CA GLY A 63 14.00 -10.17 -7.49
C GLY A 63 14.11 -10.81 -8.88
N GLY A 64 13.72 -9.99 -9.86
CA GLY A 64 14.07 -10.11 -11.27
C GLY A 64 14.22 -8.69 -11.81
N GLY A 65 15.41 -8.37 -12.31
CA GLY A 65 15.85 -7.02 -12.64
C GLY A 65 15.25 -6.41 -13.90
N GLU A 66 15.66 -5.15 -14.09
CA GLU A 66 15.51 -4.29 -15.27
C GLU A 66 14.13 -3.64 -15.42
N ASP A 67 14.05 -2.35 -15.04
CA ASP A 67 13.20 -1.29 -15.64
C ASP A 67 12.69 -0.21 -14.69
N TYR A 68 13.47 0.32 -13.74
CA TYR A 68 13.03 1.54 -13.02
C TYR A 68 14.16 2.57 -12.80
N TYR A 69 14.66 3.11 -13.92
CA TYR A 69 15.25 4.44 -13.94
C TYR A 69 14.16 5.47 -13.68
N TYR A 70 14.10 6.06 -12.48
CA TYR A 70 13.65 7.46 -12.33
C TYR A 70 14.39 8.14 -11.17
N LYS A 71 15.42 8.89 -11.58
CA LYS A 71 15.90 10.17 -11.05
C LYS A 71 15.63 10.47 -9.57
N SER A 72 16.70 10.34 -8.78
CA SER A 72 16.92 11.14 -7.58
C SER A 72 17.02 12.61 -7.98
N TYR A 73 16.19 13.47 -7.42
CA TYR A 73 16.52 14.89 -7.30
C TYR A 73 16.81 15.17 -5.83
N SER A 74 17.96 15.83 -5.65
CA SER A 74 18.51 16.35 -4.40
C SER A 74 17.58 17.32 -3.70
#